data_AF-A0A3E2H1L2-F1
#
_entry.id   AF-A0A3E2H1L2-F1
#
_cell.length_a   1.000
_cell.length_b   1.000
_cell.length_c   1.000
_cell.angle_alpha   90.00
_cell.angle_beta   90.00
_cell.angle_gamma   90.00
#
_symmetry.space_group_name_H-M   'P 1'
#
loop_
_entity.id
_entity.type
_entity.pdbx_description
1 polymer ?
#
loop_
_entity_poly.entity_id
_entity_poly.type
_entity_poly.pdbx_seq_one_letter_code
_entity_poly.pdbx_strand_id
1 'polypeptide(L)'
;MSVKFEDTVRQTTTGVAGQAANAIGDGKHPLAREIGTALTGGKANAGQPGYLAAYLRQLQTNPLRTKMITSGTLSGLQELLASWIAKDRNKDGHYLTTRVPKMAAYGAFVSAPLGHVLISILQKLFAGRTSLKAKILQILISNLVVAPIQNTVYLVSMALIAGARTIHQVHATWKAGFMTVMKVSWVTSPLALAFAQKFLPEHTWVPFFNVIGFVIGTYINTITKKKRQRALQQRYEDERRGYQGGPPRP
;
A
#
# COMPACT_ATOMS: atom_id res chain seq x y z
N MET A 1 6.38 -22.91 22.31
CA MET A 1 6.05 -21.48 22.08
C MET A 1 7.06 -20.71 21.21
N SER A 2 8.22 -21.29 20.83
CA SER A 2 9.26 -20.62 20.02
C SER A 2 8.95 -20.49 18.51
N VAL A 3 8.14 -21.42 17.96
CA VAL A 3 7.89 -21.53 16.50
C VAL A 3 6.97 -20.41 15.99
N LYS A 4 5.96 -19.97 16.76
CA LYS A 4 5.05 -18.88 16.35
C LYS A 4 5.73 -17.51 16.23
N PHE A 5 6.79 -17.27 17.00
CA PHE A 5 7.60 -16.05 16.91
C PHE A 5 8.56 -16.06 15.70
N GLU A 6 8.81 -17.24 15.13
CA GLU A 6 9.68 -17.46 13.96
C GLU A 6 9.09 -16.90 12.68
N ASP A 7 7.80 -17.18 12.46
CA ASP A 7 7.09 -16.76 11.26
C ASP A 7 6.74 -15.27 11.32
N THR A 8 6.29 -14.82 12.50
CA THR A 8 5.94 -13.42 12.82
C THR A 8 7.01 -12.42 12.42
N VAL A 9 8.26 -12.79 12.65
CA VAL A 9 9.41 -11.91 12.47
C VAL A 9 9.86 -11.88 11.00
N ARG A 10 9.78 -13.02 10.30
CA ARG A 10 9.90 -13.02 8.83
C ARG A 10 8.84 -12.14 8.17
N GLN A 11 7.70 -11.95 8.84
CA GLN A 11 6.53 -11.20 8.40
C GLN A 11 6.47 -9.74 8.87
N THR A 12 7.43 -9.17 9.62
CA THR A 12 7.36 -7.74 10.06
C THR A 12 8.05 -6.78 9.07
N THR A 13 8.51 -7.31 7.94
CA THR A 13 9.59 -6.68 7.16
C THR A 13 9.24 -6.09 5.79
N THR A 14 8.00 -5.80 5.47
CA THR A 14 7.64 -5.36 4.12
C THR A 14 6.57 -4.29 4.22
N GLY A 15 6.89 -3.06 3.80
CA GLY A 15 5.92 -1.99 3.71
C GLY A 15 4.78 -2.42 2.80
N VAL A 16 3.63 -2.69 3.43
CA VAL A 16 2.24 -2.60 2.97
C VAL A 16 1.82 -3.32 1.66
N ALA A 17 2.75 -3.83 0.85
CA ALA A 17 2.49 -4.46 -0.45
C ALA A 17 3.30 -5.75 -0.71
N GLY A 18 4.27 -6.10 0.16
CA GLY A 18 5.21 -7.21 -0.08
C GLY A 18 4.87 -8.54 0.62
N GLN A 19 4.07 -8.52 1.67
CA GLN A 19 4.03 -9.54 2.75
C GLN A 19 3.13 -10.74 2.47
N ALA A 20 2.81 -10.89 1.21
CA ALA A 20 1.71 -11.67 0.76
C ALA A 20 2.26 -12.98 0.18
N ALA A 21 2.72 -13.94 1.01
CA ALA A 21 2.87 -15.38 0.68
C ALA A 21 3.44 -16.20 1.86
N ASN A 22 2.59 -16.95 2.60
CA ASN A 22 2.81 -18.36 3.05
C ASN A 22 1.93 -18.80 4.26
N ALA A 23 1.44 -20.05 4.16
CA ALA A 23 1.03 -21.06 5.18
C ALA A 23 -0.38 -21.08 5.85
N ILE A 24 -1.05 -22.23 5.84
CA ILE A 24 -2.51 -22.51 6.01
C ILE A 24 -2.91 -22.63 7.52
N GLY A 25 -4.08 -22.22 8.06
CA GLY A 25 -5.45 -22.78 7.88
C GLY A 25 -6.52 -22.32 8.92
N ASP A 26 -7.78 -22.40 8.47
CA ASP A 26 -9.14 -22.61 9.08
C ASP A 26 -9.74 -21.78 10.26
N GLY A 27 -10.99 -21.31 10.10
CA GLY A 27 -11.76 -20.59 11.13
C GLY A 27 -13.27 -20.42 10.85
N LYS A 28 -14.12 -20.74 11.85
CA LYS A 28 -15.55 -21.09 11.77
C LYS A 28 -16.48 -19.91 12.15
N HIS A 29 -17.28 -19.37 11.22
CA HIS A 29 -18.44 -18.48 11.52
C HIS A 29 -19.46 -18.47 10.37
N PRO A 30 -20.80 -18.43 10.58
CA PRO A 30 -21.82 -18.56 9.52
C PRO A 30 -21.86 -17.42 8.49
N LEU A 31 -21.68 -16.16 8.90
CA LEU A 31 -21.57 -15.01 7.98
C LEU A 31 -20.22 -15.06 7.22
N ALA A 32 -19.17 -15.51 7.91
CA ALA A 32 -17.89 -15.86 7.29
C ALA A 32 -17.99 -17.09 6.37
N ARG A 33 -18.99 -17.96 6.54
CA ARG A 33 -19.28 -19.10 5.67
C ARG A 33 -20.04 -18.66 4.44
N GLU A 34 -20.91 -17.67 4.51
CA GLU A 34 -21.59 -17.09 3.35
C GLU A 34 -20.65 -16.23 2.50
N ILE A 35 -19.90 -15.33 3.14
CA ILE A 35 -18.80 -14.59 2.49
C ILE A 35 -17.72 -15.57 2.01
N GLY A 36 -17.39 -16.58 2.82
CA GLY A 36 -16.46 -17.64 2.46
C GLY A 36 -16.93 -18.43 1.25
N THR A 37 -18.22 -18.79 1.20
CA THR A 37 -18.83 -19.49 0.06
C THR A 37 -18.81 -18.60 -1.17
N ALA A 38 -19.14 -17.32 -1.08
CA ALA A 38 -19.04 -16.39 -2.21
C ALA A 38 -17.59 -16.20 -2.70
N LEU A 39 -16.64 -16.02 -1.78
CA LEU A 39 -15.20 -15.94 -2.07
C LEU A 39 -14.61 -17.26 -2.58
N THR A 40 -15.25 -18.39 -2.31
CA THR A 40 -14.83 -19.70 -2.82
C THR A 40 -15.64 -20.19 -4.03
N GLY A 41 -16.46 -19.34 -4.65
CA GLY A 41 -17.16 -19.63 -5.91
C GLY A 41 -18.64 -20.03 -5.78
N GLY A 42 -19.22 -19.99 -4.59
CA GLY A 42 -20.63 -20.31 -4.34
C GLY A 42 -20.89 -21.81 -4.21
N LYS A 43 -22.13 -22.20 -3.85
CA LYS A 43 -22.55 -23.61 -3.81
C LYS A 43 -22.41 -24.32 -5.18
N ALA A 44 -22.44 -23.55 -6.27
CA ALA A 44 -22.31 -24.05 -7.64
C ALA A 44 -20.87 -24.48 -8.03
N ASN A 45 -19.85 -24.06 -7.26
CA ASN A 45 -18.45 -24.45 -7.46
C ASN A 45 -17.93 -25.36 -6.34
N ALA A 46 -18.83 -26.08 -5.65
CA ALA A 46 -18.45 -27.04 -4.61
C ALA A 46 -17.49 -28.10 -5.19
N GLY A 47 -16.22 -28.07 -4.74
CA GLY A 47 -15.15 -28.97 -5.21
C GLY A 47 -14.06 -28.30 -6.07
N GLN A 48 -14.27 -27.07 -6.54
CA GLN A 48 -13.23 -26.28 -7.21
C GLN A 48 -12.46 -25.43 -6.19
N PRO A 49 -11.14 -25.17 -6.39
CA PRO A 49 -10.43 -24.21 -5.56
C PRO A 49 -11.06 -22.82 -5.77
N GLY A 50 -11.74 -22.33 -4.74
CA GLY A 50 -12.43 -21.05 -4.76
C GLY A 50 -11.56 -19.84 -5.11
N TYR A 51 -12.12 -18.66 -5.43
CA TYR A 51 -11.35 -17.50 -5.91
C TYR A 51 -10.18 -17.11 -5.00
N LEU A 52 -10.36 -17.17 -3.68
CA LEU A 52 -9.26 -16.98 -2.73
C LEU A 52 -8.17 -18.06 -2.87
N ALA A 53 -8.56 -19.33 -3.00
CA ALA A 53 -7.62 -20.42 -3.21
C ALA A 53 -6.90 -20.32 -4.56
N ALA A 54 -7.58 -19.91 -5.63
CA ALA A 54 -7.00 -19.64 -6.94
C ALA A 54 -6.01 -18.47 -6.88
N TYR A 55 -6.34 -17.40 -6.15
CA TYR A 55 -5.43 -16.29 -5.89
C TYR A 55 -4.18 -16.74 -5.12
N LEU A 56 -4.35 -17.49 -4.02
CA LEU A 56 -3.24 -18.01 -3.22
C LEU A 56 -2.37 -18.99 -4.02
N ARG A 57 -2.97 -19.81 -4.89
CA ARG A 57 -2.22 -20.68 -5.82
C ARG A 57 -1.39 -19.85 -6.79
N GLN A 58 -1.95 -18.79 -7.38
CA GLN A 58 -1.22 -17.91 -8.27
C GLN A 58 -0.11 -17.14 -7.56
N LEU A 59 -0.31 -16.81 -6.29
CA LEU A 59 0.68 -16.16 -5.47
C LEU A 59 1.86 -17.08 -5.12
N GLN A 60 1.63 -18.38 -4.98
CA GLN A 60 2.70 -19.36 -4.76
C GLN A 60 3.43 -19.74 -6.06
N THR A 61 2.68 -19.97 -7.14
CA THR A 61 3.24 -20.42 -8.43
C THR A 61 3.82 -19.30 -9.27
N ASN A 62 3.23 -18.11 -9.22
CA ASN A 62 3.61 -16.93 -10.00
C ASN A 62 3.70 -15.67 -9.10
N PRO A 63 4.57 -15.67 -8.07
CA PRO A 63 4.56 -14.67 -7.00
C PRO A 63 4.73 -13.24 -7.49
N LEU A 64 5.69 -12.99 -8.40
CA LEU A 64 5.95 -11.65 -8.90
C LEU A 64 4.77 -11.14 -9.74
N ARG A 65 4.31 -11.91 -10.73
CA ARG A 65 3.18 -11.54 -11.61
C ARG A 65 1.92 -11.24 -10.80
N THR A 66 1.58 -12.11 -9.85
CA THR A 66 0.40 -11.95 -9.00
C THR A 66 0.50 -10.68 -8.14
N LYS A 67 1.68 -10.40 -7.56
CA LYS A 67 1.92 -9.16 -6.81
C LYS A 67 1.82 -7.92 -7.70
N MET A 68 2.33 -7.97 -8.93
CA MET A 68 2.23 -6.86 -9.88
C MET A 68 0.76 -6.55 -10.23
N ILE A 69 -0.02 -7.57 -10.59
CA ILE A 69 -1.45 -7.40 -10.93
C ILE A 69 -2.24 -6.87 -9.72
N THR A 70 -2.01 -7.45 -8.54
CA THR A 70 -2.68 -7.05 -7.30
C THR A 70 -2.34 -5.60 -6.96
N SER A 71 -1.05 -5.27 -6.91
CA SER A 71 -0.55 -3.95 -6.55
C SER A 71 -1.04 -2.88 -7.53
N GLY A 72 -0.97 -3.14 -8.84
CA GLY A 72 -1.49 -2.21 -9.85
C GLY A 72 -2.99 -1.97 -9.71
N THR A 73 -3.77 -3.03 -9.51
CA THR A 73 -5.22 -2.92 -9.30
C THR A 73 -5.54 -2.09 -8.07
N LEU A 74 -4.91 -2.39 -6.93
CA LEU A 74 -5.13 -1.68 -5.68
C LEU A 74 -4.68 -0.22 -5.77
N SER A 75 -3.53 0.09 -6.37
CA SER A 75 -3.05 1.47 -6.52
C SER A 75 -3.95 2.29 -7.45
N GLY A 76 -4.46 1.72 -8.54
CA GLY A 76 -5.44 2.38 -9.39
C GLY A 76 -6.74 2.67 -8.64
N LEU A 77 -7.28 1.67 -7.93
CA LEU A 77 -8.49 1.82 -7.12
C LEU A 77 -8.33 2.82 -5.97
N GLN A 78 -7.17 2.84 -5.30
CA GLN A 78 -6.83 3.83 -4.27
C GLN A 78 -6.88 5.25 -4.84
N GLU A 79 -6.30 5.48 -6.01
CA GLU A 79 -6.31 6.80 -6.65
C GLU A 79 -7.72 7.21 -7.10
N LEU A 80 -8.52 6.25 -7.60
CA LEU A 80 -9.92 6.49 -7.97
C LEU A 80 -10.75 6.88 -6.74
N LEU A 81 -10.70 6.08 -5.66
CA LEU A 81 -11.42 6.38 -4.43
C LEU A 81 -10.94 7.67 -3.79
N ALA A 82 -9.63 7.91 -3.74
CA ALA A 82 -9.09 9.15 -3.19
C ALA A 82 -9.55 10.37 -4.00
N SER A 83 -9.66 10.25 -5.33
CA SER A 83 -10.20 11.30 -6.19
C SER A 83 -11.68 11.55 -5.90
N TRP A 84 -12.46 10.50 -5.71
CA TRP A 84 -13.87 10.59 -5.32
C TRP A 84 -14.06 11.26 -3.96
N ILE A 85 -13.34 10.80 -2.93
CA ILE A 85 -13.43 11.35 -1.55
C ILE A 85 -12.94 12.80 -1.48
N ALA A 86 -11.88 13.15 -2.23
CA ALA A 86 -11.34 14.50 -2.28
C ALA A 86 -12.12 15.42 -3.23
N LYS A 87 -13.18 14.93 -3.91
CA LYS A 87 -13.89 15.65 -4.98
C LYS A 87 -12.94 16.19 -6.07
N ASP A 88 -11.82 15.51 -6.31
CA ASP A 88 -10.79 15.84 -7.29
C ASP A 88 -11.22 15.33 -8.68
N ARG A 89 -11.91 16.17 -9.43
CA ARG A 89 -12.47 15.84 -10.76
C ARG A 89 -11.50 16.25 -11.88
N ASN A 90 -11.53 15.51 -12.98
CA ASN A 90 -10.88 15.94 -14.22
C ASN A 90 -11.64 17.12 -14.88
N LYS A 91 -11.13 17.62 -16.02
CA LYS A 91 -11.77 18.72 -16.76
C LYS A 91 -13.21 18.42 -17.20
N ASP A 92 -13.51 17.14 -17.43
CA ASP A 92 -14.81 16.64 -17.90
C ASP A 92 -15.76 16.27 -16.74
N GLY A 93 -15.35 16.50 -15.48
CA GLY A 93 -16.18 16.22 -14.29
C GLY A 93 -16.10 14.79 -13.74
N HIS A 94 -15.32 13.90 -14.35
CA HIS A 94 -15.15 12.50 -13.92
C HIS A 94 -14.02 12.31 -12.90
N TYR A 95 -14.14 11.26 -12.08
CA TYR A 95 -13.13 10.87 -11.09
C TYR A 95 -12.02 9.96 -11.64
N LEU A 96 -12.21 9.40 -12.84
CA LEU A 96 -11.20 8.67 -13.60
C LEU A 96 -10.19 9.65 -14.20
N THR A 97 -9.33 10.19 -13.35
CA THR A 97 -8.30 11.13 -13.76
C THR A 97 -7.14 10.41 -14.47
N THR A 98 -6.30 11.15 -15.19
CA THR A 98 -5.07 10.62 -15.81
C THR A 98 -4.07 10.05 -14.80
N ARG A 99 -4.28 10.27 -13.49
CA ARG A 99 -3.46 9.71 -12.42
C ARG A 99 -3.83 8.27 -12.09
N VAL A 100 -5.08 7.84 -12.30
CA VAL A 100 -5.54 6.47 -12.03
C VAL A 100 -4.71 5.42 -12.80
N PRO A 101 -4.60 5.48 -14.14
CA PRO A 101 -3.78 4.51 -14.88
C PRO A 101 -2.29 4.62 -14.54
N LYS A 102 -1.79 5.82 -14.21
CA LYS A 102 -0.39 6.01 -13.78
C LYS A 102 -0.12 5.37 -12.42
N MET A 103 -1.06 5.46 -11.49
CA MET A 103 -0.97 4.79 -10.19
C MET A 103 -1.08 3.29 -10.33
N ALA A 104 -1.92 2.79 -11.24
CA ALA A 104 -1.96 1.37 -11.56
C ALA A 104 -0.62 0.87 -12.14
N ALA A 105 -0.04 1.62 -13.08
CA ALA A 105 1.28 1.31 -13.63
C ALA A 105 2.38 1.37 -12.56
N TYR A 106 2.35 2.37 -11.67
CA TYR A 106 3.26 2.43 -10.52
C TYR A 106 3.14 1.19 -9.63
N GLY A 107 1.92 0.81 -9.26
CA GLY A 107 1.67 -0.37 -8.44
C GLY A 107 2.24 -1.64 -9.08
N ALA A 108 1.98 -1.82 -10.38
CA ALA A 108 2.37 -3.01 -11.12
C ALA A 108 3.87 -3.08 -11.44
N PHE A 109 4.48 -2.00 -11.92
CA PHE A 109 5.81 -2.03 -12.51
C PHE A 109 6.91 -1.44 -11.62
N VAL A 110 6.53 -0.70 -10.57
CA VAL A 110 7.51 -0.06 -9.67
C VAL A 110 7.38 -0.64 -8.26
N SER A 111 6.21 -0.48 -7.63
CA SER A 111 6.01 -0.85 -6.22
C SER A 111 6.19 -2.36 -5.97
N ALA A 112 5.47 -3.19 -6.73
CA ALA A 112 5.53 -4.64 -6.54
C ALA A 112 6.90 -5.26 -6.85
N PRO A 113 7.58 -4.95 -7.98
CA PRO A 113 8.91 -5.47 -8.26
C PRO A 113 9.96 -5.00 -7.24
N LEU A 114 9.96 -3.72 -6.86
CA LEU A 114 10.87 -3.18 -5.85
C LEU A 114 10.69 -3.90 -4.51
N GLY A 115 9.44 -4.03 -4.06
CA GLY A 115 9.12 -4.77 -2.83
C GLY A 115 9.57 -6.22 -2.92
N HIS A 116 9.28 -6.90 -4.03
CA HIS A 116 9.69 -8.30 -4.22
C HIS A 116 11.21 -8.47 -4.09
N VAL A 117 12.00 -7.59 -4.73
CA VAL A 117 13.46 -7.65 -4.71
C VAL A 117 14.03 -7.35 -3.32
N LEU A 118 13.64 -6.23 -2.69
CA LEU A 118 14.16 -5.83 -1.39
C LEU A 118 13.89 -6.88 -0.31
N ILE A 119 12.71 -7.48 -0.35
CA ILE A 119 12.34 -8.55 0.60
C ILE A 119 13.08 -9.84 0.28
N SER A 120 13.23 -10.19 -0.99
CA SER A 120 14.03 -11.36 -1.37
C SER A 120 15.47 -11.23 -0.88
N ILE A 121 16.08 -10.04 -1.00
CA ILE A 121 17.41 -9.75 -0.47
C ILE A 121 17.42 -9.93 1.05
N LEU A 122 16.47 -9.31 1.76
CA LEU A 122 16.39 -9.41 3.22
C LEU A 122 16.20 -10.86 3.70
N GLN A 123 15.34 -11.64 3.04
CA GLN A 123 15.12 -13.05 3.38
C GLN A 123 16.38 -13.88 3.10
N LYS A 124 17.08 -13.63 1.98
CA LYS A 124 18.37 -14.29 1.69
C LYS A 124 19.45 -13.95 2.73
N LEU A 125 19.53 -12.69 3.16
CA LEU A 125 20.48 -12.25 4.18
C LEU A 125 20.29 -12.95 5.52
N PHE A 126 19.06 -13.36 5.85
CA PHE A 126 18.69 -14.04 7.10
C PHE A 126 18.37 -15.53 6.91
N ALA A 127 18.65 -16.09 5.73
CA ALA A 127 18.46 -17.51 5.47
C ALA A 127 19.28 -18.35 6.46
N GLY A 128 18.66 -19.39 7.02
CA GLY A 128 19.29 -20.26 8.02
C GLY A 128 19.45 -19.66 9.42
N ARG A 129 19.06 -18.40 9.66
CA ARG A 129 19.15 -17.78 11.00
C ARG A 129 17.82 -17.89 11.75
N THR A 130 17.75 -18.78 12.73
CA THR A 130 16.55 -19.09 13.53
C THR A 130 16.53 -18.46 14.92
N SER A 131 17.62 -17.81 15.34
CA SER A 131 17.69 -17.21 16.67
C SER A 131 16.74 -16.03 16.84
N LEU A 132 16.21 -15.84 18.06
CA LEU A 132 15.38 -14.68 18.40
C LEU A 132 16.09 -13.34 18.11
N LYS A 133 17.40 -13.29 18.31
CA LYS A 133 18.23 -12.12 17.97
C LYS A 133 18.24 -11.85 16.46
N ALA A 134 18.49 -12.88 15.65
CA ALA A 134 18.50 -12.74 14.19
C ALA A 134 17.13 -12.30 13.67
N LYS A 135 16.07 -12.85 14.27
CA LYS A 135 14.71 -12.44 14.02
C LYS A 135 14.52 -10.93 14.29
N ILE A 136 14.73 -10.48 15.52
CA ILE A 136 14.55 -9.06 15.89
C ILE A 136 15.36 -8.15 14.94
N LEU A 137 16.60 -8.55 14.62
CA LEU A 137 17.43 -7.81 13.68
C LEU A 137 16.83 -7.75 12.26
N GLN A 138 16.23 -8.83 11.78
CA GLN A 138 15.53 -8.86 10.49
C GLN A 138 14.39 -7.82 10.46
N ILE A 139 13.57 -7.76 11.53
CA ILE A 139 12.50 -6.75 11.68
C ILE A 139 13.07 -5.34 11.61
N LEU A 140 14.12 -5.08 12.38
CA LEU A 140 14.74 -3.75 12.47
C LEU A 140 15.29 -3.32 11.12
N ILE A 141 16.03 -4.19 10.43
CA ILE A 141 16.58 -3.88 9.10
C ILE A 141 15.48 -3.56 8.12
N SER A 142 14.36 -4.28 8.14
CA SER A 142 13.27 -3.85 7.28
C SER A 142 12.71 -2.49 7.64
N ASN A 143 12.37 -2.26 8.91
CA ASN A 143 11.70 -1.04 9.31
C ASN A 143 12.59 0.19 9.14
N LEU A 144 13.91 0.00 9.22
CA LEU A 144 14.91 1.07 9.16
C LEU A 144 15.63 1.18 7.82
N VAL A 145 15.54 0.18 6.93
CA VAL A 145 16.17 0.21 5.60
C VAL A 145 15.15 0.00 4.49
N VAL A 146 14.45 -1.13 4.50
CA VAL A 146 13.51 -1.47 3.41
C VAL A 146 12.34 -0.49 3.35
N ALA A 147 11.66 -0.26 4.47
CA ALA A 147 10.49 0.62 4.53
C ALA A 147 10.82 2.08 4.13
N PRO A 148 11.93 2.70 4.59
CA PRO A 148 12.38 4.00 4.10
C PRO A 148 12.61 4.07 2.59
N ILE A 149 13.22 3.04 1.99
CA ILE A 149 13.43 2.96 0.53
C ILE A 149 12.08 2.93 -0.19
N GLN A 150 11.19 2.02 0.21
CA GLN A 150 9.87 1.87 -0.40
C GLN A 150 9.04 3.16 -0.27
N ASN A 151 9.00 3.77 0.92
CA ASN A 151 8.26 5.00 1.18
C ASN A 151 8.84 6.20 0.41
N THR A 152 10.16 6.26 0.23
CA THR A 152 10.81 7.27 -0.61
C THR A 152 10.39 7.12 -2.06
N VAL A 153 10.48 5.91 -2.63
CA VAL A 153 10.07 5.64 -4.01
C VAL A 153 8.59 5.93 -4.21
N TYR A 154 7.73 5.59 -3.25
CA TYR A 154 6.31 5.94 -3.26
C TYR A 154 6.08 7.46 -3.34
N LEU A 155 6.69 8.24 -2.44
CA LEU A 155 6.51 9.69 -2.40
C LEU A 155 7.05 10.38 -3.65
N VAL A 156 8.20 9.93 -4.15
CA VAL A 156 8.79 10.42 -5.41
C VAL A 156 7.85 10.11 -6.58
N SER A 157 7.36 8.88 -6.69
CA SER A 157 6.43 8.48 -7.76
C SER A 157 5.13 9.27 -7.68
N MET A 158 4.58 9.45 -6.48
CA MET A 158 3.39 10.24 -6.25
C MET A 158 3.60 11.70 -6.67
N ALA A 159 4.74 12.31 -6.36
CA ALA A 159 5.09 13.67 -6.78
C ALA A 159 5.13 13.79 -8.31
N LEU A 160 5.79 12.85 -8.99
CA LEU A 160 5.90 12.82 -10.45
C LEU A 160 4.53 12.62 -11.12
N ILE A 161 3.71 11.69 -10.62
CA ILE A 161 2.35 11.43 -11.11
C ILE A 161 1.45 12.65 -10.89
N ALA A 162 1.63 13.35 -9.77
CA ALA A 162 0.96 14.60 -9.45
C ALA A 162 1.38 15.78 -10.34
N GLY A 163 2.45 15.63 -11.12
CA GLY A 163 2.92 16.59 -12.11
C GLY A 163 4.19 17.36 -11.72
N ALA A 164 4.92 16.96 -10.67
CA ALA A 164 6.20 17.56 -10.35
C ALA A 164 7.19 17.36 -11.50
N ARG A 165 7.87 18.43 -11.91
CA ARG A 165 8.82 18.45 -13.04
C ARG A 165 10.25 18.75 -12.61
N THR A 166 10.46 19.28 -11.40
CA THR A 166 11.78 19.63 -10.89
C THR A 166 12.15 18.81 -9.65
N ILE A 167 13.45 18.59 -9.45
CA ILE A 167 13.98 17.92 -8.25
C ILE A 167 13.50 18.64 -6.98
N HIS A 168 13.44 19.98 -7.02
CA HIS A 168 12.99 20.78 -5.87
C HIS A 168 11.53 20.47 -5.49
N GLN A 169 10.63 20.32 -6.48
CA GLN A 169 9.23 19.96 -6.24
C GLN A 169 9.08 18.54 -5.69
N VAL A 170 9.86 17.60 -6.23
CA VAL A 170 9.89 16.21 -5.76
C VAL A 170 10.41 16.15 -4.33
N HIS A 171 11.53 16.82 -4.04
CA HIS A 171 12.13 16.88 -2.72
C HIS A 171 11.20 17.56 -1.69
N ALA A 172 10.51 18.64 -2.07
CA ALA A 172 9.52 19.27 -1.20
C ALA A 172 8.38 18.31 -0.82
N THR A 173 7.88 17.54 -1.78
CA THR A 173 6.84 16.51 -1.55
C THR A 173 7.35 15.40 -0.64
N TRP A 174 8.56 14.90 -0.91
CA TRP A 174 9.20 13.89 -0.09
C TRP A 174 9.41 14.38 1.35
N LYS A 175 10.01 15.56 1.54
CA LYS A 175 10.28 16.14 2.86
C LYS A 175 9.00 16.36 3.67
N ALA A 176 7.92 16.81 3.02
CA ALA A 176 6.64 17.03 3.67
C ALA A 176 5.90 15.72 4.04
N GLY A 177 6.06 14.68 3.22
CA GLY A 177 5.33 13.42 3.37
C GLY A 177 6.07 12.36 4.20
N PHE A 178 7.40 12.30 4.12
CA PHE A 178 8.20 11.15 4.53
C PHE A 178 7.94 10.75 5.98
N MET A 179 8.10 11.67 6.93
CA MET A 179 7.90 11.35 8.35
C MET A 179 6.45 10.98 8.68
N THR A 180 5.47 11.56 7.97
CA THR A 180 4.06 11.20 8.15
C THR A 180 3.82 9.76 7.71
N VAL A 181 4.32 9.38 6.54
CA VAL A 181 4.18 8.02 6.01
C VAL A 181 4.93 7.01 6.87
N MET A 182 6.14 7.35 7.34
CA MET A 182 6.91 6.50 8.25
C MET A 182 6.17 6.26 9.57
N LYS A 183 5.67 7.30 10.23
CA LYS A 183 4.90 7.16 11.48
C LYS A 183 3.67 6.29 11.32
N VAL A 184 2.89 6.51 10.26
CA VAL A 184 1.72 5.67 9.95
C VAL A 184 2.16 4.22 9.77
N SER A 185 3.24 3.97 9.01
CA SER A 185 3.75 2.62 8.77
C SER A 185 4.21 1.93 10.07
N TRP A 186 4.94 2.64 10.94
CA TRP A 186 5.47 2.11 12.19
C TRP A 186 4.41 1.82 13.25
N VAL A 187 3.26 2.51 13.20
CA VAL A 187 2.13 2.22 14.09
C VAL A 187 1.23 1.14 13.50
N THR A 188 0.89 1.25 12.22
CA THR A 188 -0.07 0.34 11.57
C THR A 188 0.48 -1.06 11.39
N SER A 189 1.76 -1.21 11.02
CA SER A 189 2.33 -2.54 10.73
C SER A 189 2.36 -3.45 11.95
N PRO A 190 2.86 -3.03 13.14
CA PRO A 190 2.84 -3.87 14.33
C PRO A 190 1.43 -4.19 14.83
N LEU A 191 0.49 -3.24 14.75
CA LEU A 191 -0.90 -3.46 15.16
C LEU A 191 -1.61 -4.44 14.24
N ALA A 192 -1.46 -4.28 12.92
CA ALA A 192 -2.02 -5.20 11.94
C ALA A 192 -1.40 -6.59 12.07
N LEU A 193 -0.09 -6.67 12.33
CA LEU A 193 0.59 -7.94 12.58
C LEU A 193 0.09 -8.63 13.85
N ALA A 194 -0.02 -7.90 14.97
CA ALA A 194 -0.53 -8.45 16.22
C ALA A 194 -1.99 -8.97 16.07
N PHE A 195 -2.82 -8.25 15.30
CA PHE A 195 -4.16 -8.70 14.96
C PHE A 195 -4.13 -9.98 14.11
N ALA A 196 -3.33 -9.99 13.04
CA ALA A 196 -3.22 -11.14 12.14
C ALA A 196 -2.74 -12.39 12.89
N GLN A 197 -1.73 -12.28 13.73
CA GLN A 197 -1.22 -13.37 14.55
C GLN A 197 -2.25 -13.96 15.51
N LYS A 198 -3.12 -13.12 16.07
CA LYS A 198 -4.09 -13.54 17.08
C LYS A 198 -5.36 -14.13 16.46
N PHE A 199 -5.79 -13.62 15.31
CA PHE A 199 -7.13 -13.88 14.79
C PHE A 199 -7.17 -14.50 13.40
N LEU A 200 -6.07 -14.48 12.64
CA LEU A 200 -6.07 -14.88 11.24
C LEU A 200 -5.13 -16.07 10.97
N PRO A 201 -5.58 -17.06 10.18
CA PRO A 201 -4.68 -18.04 9.60
C PRO A 201 -3.61 -17.40 8.71
N GLU A 202 -2.36 -17.88 8.79
CA GLU A 202 -1.19 -17.31 8.10
C GLU A 202 -1.40 -17.07 6.58
N HIS A 203 -2.16 -17.93 5.90
CA HIS A 203 -2.36 -17.90 4.45
C HIS A 203 -3.25 -16.74 4.03
N THR A 204 -4.06 -16.24 4.96
CA THR A 204 -4.95 -15.09 4.76
C THR A 204 -4.28 -13.76 5.09
N TRP A 205 -3.05 -13.77 5.63
CA TRP A 205 -2.36 -12.53 5.98
C TRP A 205 -2.06 -11.69 4.75
N VAL A 206 -1.74 -12.37 3.67
CA VAL A 206 -1.54 -11.80 2.34
C VAL A 206 -2.70 -10.88 1.91
N PRO A 207 -3.93 -11.37 1.70
CA PRO A 207 -5.04 -10.50 1.35
C PRO A 207 -5.42 -9.54 2.49
N PHE A 208 -5.24 -9.92 3.76
CA PHE A 208 -5.48 -9.02 4.89
C PHE A 208 -4.59 -7.76 4.83
N PHE A 209 -3.28 -7.91 4.66
CA PHE A 209 -2.35 -6.79 4.53
C PHE A 209 -2.61 -5.99 3.26
N ASN A 210 -3.04 -6.61 2.17
CA ASN A 210 -3.50 -5.89 0.97
C ASN A 210 -4.71 -5.00 1.28
N VAL A 211 -5.67 -5.46 2.10
CA VAL A 211 -6.83 -4.67 2.53
C VAL A 211 -6.42 -3.52 3.46
N ILE A 212 -5.58 -3.78 4.46
CA ILE A 212 -5.04 -2.71 5.33
C ILE A 212 -4.29 -1.69 4.49
N GLY A 213 -3.45 -2.15 3.58
CA GLY A 213 -2.72 -1.30 2.65
C GLY A 213 -3.61 -0.48 1.74
N PHE A 214 -4.68 -1.10 1.24
CA PHE A 214 -5.69 -0.42 0.47
C PHE A 214 -6.29 0.76 1.24
N VAL A 215 -6.72 0.54 2.48
CA VAL A 215 -7.32 1.56 3.35
C VAL A 215 -6.32 2.68 3.67
N ILE A 216 -5.12 2.32 4.13
CA ILE A 216 -4.09 3.29 4.50
C ILE A 216 -3.62 4.10 3.29
N GLY A 217 -3.37 3.46 2.15
CA GLY A 217 -2.97 4.16 0.93
C GLY A 217 -4.07 5.08 0.41
N THR A 218 -5.35 4.67 0.49
CA THR A 218 -6.49 5.55 0.14
C THR A 218 -6.53 6.76 1.07
N TYR A 219 -6.34 6.56 2.38
CA TYR A 219 -6.26 7.64 3.36
C TYR A 219 -5.13 8.61 3.04
N ILE A 220 -3.89 8.12 2.83
CA ILE A 220 -2.72 8.94 2.51
C ILE A 220 -2.91 9.72 1.19
N ASN A 221 -3.42 9.07 0.14
CA ASN A 221 -3.73 9.74 -1.12
C ASN A 221 -4.78 10.84 -0.93
N THR A 222 -5.83 10.56 -0.15
CA THR A 222 -6.92 11.51 0.11
C THR A 222 -6.43 12.74 0.88
N ILE A 223 -5.68 12.56 1.98
CA ILE A 223 -5.17 13.69 2.76
C ILE A 223 -4.21 14.54 1.94
N THR A 224 -3.39 13.91 1.08
CA THR A 224 -2.43 14.60 0.23
C THR A 224 -3.15 15.45 -0.82
N LYS A 225 -4.19 14.89 -1.47
CA LYS A 225 -5.04 15.62 -2.41
C LYS A 225 -5.72 16.81 -1.75
N LYS A 226 -6.36 16.62 -0.59
CA LYS A 226 -7.03 17.70 0.14
C LYS A 226 -6.06 18.82 0.54
N LYS A 227 -4.86 18.47 1.03
CA LYS A 227 -3.81 19.47 1.37
C LYS A 227 -3.39 20.27 0.13
N ARG A 228 -3.18 19.60 -1.00
CA ARG A 228 -2.83 20.26 -2.27
C ARG A 228 -3.93 21.21 -2.75
N GLN A 229 -5.19 20.78 -2.72
CA GLN A 229 -6.33 21.62 -3.13
C GLN A 229 -6.43 22.88 -2.27
N ARG A 230 -6.27 22.75 -0.95
CA ARG A 230 -6.24 23.91 -0.04
C ARG A 230 -5.09 24.88 -0.36
N ALA A 231 -3.88 24.35 -0.60
CA ALA A 231 -2.74 25.18 -0.97
C ALA A 231 -2.95 25.91 -2.31
N LEU A 232 -3.64 25.28 -3.27
CA LEU A 232 -4.01 25.92 -4.52
C LEU A 232 -5.07 27.00 -4.30
N GLN A 233 -6.11 26.72 -3.51
CA GLN A 233 -7.17 27.69 -3.16
C GLN A 233 -6.59 28.92 -2.48
N GLN A 234 -5.71 28.75 -1.49
CA GLN A 234 -5.03 29.85 -0.81
C GLN A 234 -4.22 30.71 -1.78
N ARG A 235 -3.47 30.10 -2.70
CA ARG A 235 -2.73 30.85 -3.73
C ARG A 235 -3.65 31.67 -4.64
N TYR A 236 -4.77 31.09 -5.08
CA TYR A 236 -5.77 31.83 -5.87
C TYR A 236 -6.38 33.00 -5.08
N GLU A 237 -6.64 32.82 -3.79
CA GLU A 237 -7.15 33.88 -2.92
C GLU A 237 -6.12 35.00 -2.71
N ASP A 238 -4.86 34.65 -2.49
CA ASP A 238 -3.75 35.60 -2.33
C ASP A 238 -3.49 36.40 -3.62
N GLU A 239 -3.49 35.73 -4.78
CA GLU A 239 -3.38 36.39 -6.09
C GLU A 239 -4.54 37.37 -6.34
N ARG A 240 -5.78 36.96 -6.00
CA ARG A 240 -6.96 37.81 -6.14
C ARG A 240 -6.92 39.02 -5.20
N ARG A 241 -6.43 38.86 -3.98
CA ARG A 241 -6.22 39.97 -3.02
C ARG A 241 -5.12 40.92 -3.49
N GLY A 242 -4.02 40.39 -4.03
CA GLY A 242 -2.94 41.20 -4.61
C GLY A 242 -3.42 42.03 -5.81
N TYR A 243 -4.31 41.49 -6.64
CA TYR A 243 -4.92 42.22 -7.76
C TYR A 243 -5.83 43.37 -7.33
N GLN A 244 -6.51 43.24 -6.19
CA GLN A 244 -7.37 44.31 -5.63
C GLN A 244 -6.59 45.42 -4.91
N GLY A 245 -5.30 45.23 -4.61
CA GLY A 245 -4.43 46.21 -3.96
C GLY A 245 -3.48 46.98 -4.90
N GLY A 246 -3.57 46.76 -6.22
CA GLY A 246 -2.76 47.50 -7.19
C GLY A 246 -3.29 48.93 -7.40
N PRO A 247 -2.42 49.94 -7.62
CA PRO A 247 -2.86 51.31 -7.86
C PRO A 247 -3.80 51.34 -9.09
N PRO A 248 -4.83 52.22 -9.10
CA PRO A 248 -5.73 52.33 -10.24
C PRO A 248 -4.91 52.61 -11.49
N ARG A 249 -5.20 51.88 -12.57
CA ARG A 249 -4.53 52.10 -13.86
C ARG A 249 -4.85 53.52 -14.35
N PRO A 250 -3.84 54.25 -14.85
CA PRO A 250 -4.00 55.62 -15.34
C PRO A 250 -4.93 55.69 -16.55
#